data_AF-A0A527YZM3-F1
#
_entry.id   AF-A0A527YZM3-F1
#
_cell.length_a   1.000
_cell.length_b   1.000
_cell.length_c   1.000
_cell.angle_alpha   90.00
_cell.angle_beta   90.00
_cell.angle_gamma   90.00
#
_symmetry.space_group_name_H-M   'P 1'
#
loop_
_entity.id
_entity.type
_entity.pdbx_description
1 polymer ?
#
loop_
_entity_poly.entity_id
_entity_poly.type
_entity_poly.pdbx_seq_one_letter_code
_entity_poly.pdbx_strand_id
1 'polypeptide(L)'
;MTVSALVGGSALVGWNDLCHLYRPLRWGQVRGITWFAPILLNGREAQDLFDSALMQARTQACFAGFRKSNPGDPNPFATKDAADGAGDSQKVTRIEPGMIVDIGNSDMVFAQPSSQSQFGTVYLAAMQAMAAGAGITYDQLTGDLRQAN
;
A
#
# COMPACT_ATOMS: atom_id res chain seq x y z
N MET A 1 -45.18 4.28 -30.90
CA MET A 1 -45.09 5.54 -30.11
C MET A 1 -43.63 5.76 -29.77
N THR A 2 -43.00 6.70 -30.46
CA THR A 2 -41.55 6.95 -30.44
C THR A 2 -41.18 7.78 -29.21
N VAL A 3 -40.56 7.14 -28.22
CA VAL A 3 -39.89 7.87 -27.13
C VAL A 3 -38.54 8.33 -27.66
N SER A 4 -38.43 9.61 -27.96
CA SER A 4 -37.17 10.30 -28.20
C SER A 4 -36.34 10.23 -26.91
N ALA A 5 -35.39 9.30 -26.85
CA ALA A 5 -34.47 9.19 -25.73
C ALA A 5 -33.57 10.43 -25.70
N LEU A 6 -33.74 11.26 -24.67
CA LEU A 6 -32.82 12.35 -24.34
C LEU A 6 -31.40 11.77 -24.17
N VAL A 7 -30.43 12.37 -24.87
CA VAL A 7 -29.00 12.07 -24.68
C VAL A 7 -28.66 12.30 -23.21
N GLY A 8 -28.37 11.21 -22.48
CA GLY A 8 -28.01 11.23 -21.06
C GLY A 8 -29.03 10.60 -20.10
N GLY A 9 -30.22 10.18 -20.58
CA GLY A 9 -31.20 9.45 -19.76
C GLY A 9 -31.10 7.93 -19.92
N SER A 10 -31.41 7.17 -18.87
CA SER A 10 -31.64 5.73 -19.02
C SER A 10 -32.97 5.49 -19.74
N ALA A 11 -32.97 4.62 -20.75
CA ALA A 11 -34.16 4.23 -21.50
C ALA A 11 -34.43 2.73 -21.28
N LEU A 12 -35.70 2.37 -21.09
CA LEU A 12 -36.09 0.97 -21.04
C LEU A 12 -36.08 0.39 -22.45
N VAL A 13 -35.34 -0.69 -22.64
CA VAL A 13 -35.21 -1.41 -23.91
C VAL A 13 -35.98 -2.73 -23.81
N GLY A 14 -36.71 -3.09 -24.87
CA GLY A 14 -37.44 -4.36 -24.92
C GLY A 14 -36.49 -5.55 -24.96
N TRP A 15 -36.90 -6.69 -24.40
CA TRP A 15 -36.05 -7.89 -24.33
C TRP A 15 -35.58 -8.39 -25.71
N ASN A 16 -36.40 -8.21 -26.75
CA ASN A 16 -36.07 -8.63 -28.11
C ASN A 16 -34.88 -7.87 -28.72
N ASP A 17 -34.57 -6.68 -28.19
CA ASP A 17 -33.46 -5.84 -28.64
C ASP A 17 -32.19 -6.06 -27.79
N LEU A 18 -32.21 -7.04 -26.87
CA LEU A 18 -31.10 -7.35 -25.96
C LEU A 18 -30.58 -8.77 -26.20
N CYS A 19 -29.28 -8.88 -26.49
CA CYS A 19 -28.58 -10.16 -26.50
C CYS A 19 -27.77 -10.32 -25.20
N HIS A 20 -28.20 -11.21 -24.31
CA HIS A 20 -27.45 -11.53 -23.10
C HIS A 20 -26.41 -12.62 -23.37
N LEU A 21 -25.18 -12.19 -23.67
CA LEU A 21 -24.06 -13.08 -23.92
C LEU A 21 -23.29 -13.42 -22.64
N TYR A 22 -23.21 -14.70 -22.30
CA TYR A 22 -22.34 -15.19 -21.23
C TYR A 22 -21.90 -16.63 -21.48
N ARG A 23 -20.81 -17.05 -20.80
CA ARG A 23 -20.30 -18.43 -20.84
C ARG A 23 -20.85 -19.22 -19.65
N PRO A 24 -21.74 -20.21 -19.85
CA PRO A 24 -22.23 -21.06 -18.76
C PRO A 24 -21.12 -22.03 -18.31
N LEU A 25 -20.77 -22.00 -17.03
CA LEU A 25 -19.81 -22.91 -16.41
C LEU A 25 -20.49 -24.01 -15.59
N ARG A 26 -21.73 -23.78 -15.13
CA ARG A 26 -22.54 -24.73 -14.37
C ARG A 26 -24.02 -24.65 -14.77
N TRP A 27 -24.73 -25.75 -14.63
CA TRP A 27 -26.19 -25.82 -14.79
C TRP A 27 -26.90 -24.87 -13.80
N GLY A 28 -27.89 -24.11 -14.29
CA GLY A 28 -28.64 -23.13 -13.50
C GLY A 28 -27.99 -21.74 -13.39
N GLN A 29 -26.86 -21.49 -14.06
CA GLN A 29 -26.19 -20.19 -14.04
C GLN A 29 -26.95 -19.15 -14.89
N VAL A 30 -27.46 -18.10 -14.24
CA VAL A 30 -28.22 -17.01 -14.89
C VAL A 30 -27.32 -15.84 -15.35
N ARG A 31 -26.08 -15.74 -14.85
CA ARG A 31 -25.13 -14.65 -15.17
C ARG A 31 -23.73 -15.18 -15.42
N GLY A 32 -22.97 -14.54 -16.31
CA GLY A 32 -21.57 -14.86 -16.54
C GLY A 32 -20.69 -14.62 -15.31
N ILE A 33 -19.70 -15.48 -15.11
CA ILE A 33 -18.60 -15.24 -14.17
C ILE A 33 -17.47 -14.56 -14.96
N THR A 34 -16.90 -13.49 -14.40
CA THR A 34 -15.78 -12.77 -15.02
C THR A 34 -14.54 -13.66 -15.11
N TRP A 35 -13.76 -13.50 -16.18
CA TRP A 35 -12.46 -14.19 -16.33
C TRP A 35 -11.44 -13.77 -15.28
N PHE A 36 -11.62 -12.60 -14.65
CA PHE A 36 -10.73 -12.11 -13.58
C PHE A 36 -11.06 -12.69 -12.19
N ALA A 37 -12.13 -13.48 -12.06
CA ALA A 37 -12.55 -14.07 -10.79
C ALA A 37 -11.43 -14.81 -10.03
N PRO A 38 -10.58 -15.66 -10.66
CA PRO A 38 -9.50 -16.35 -9.96
C PRO A 38 -8.33 -15.45 -9.52
N ILE A 39 -8.26 -14.21 -10.02
CA ILE A 39 -7.14 -13.29 -9.78
C ILE A 39 -7.45 -12.30 -8.66
N LEU A 40 -8.73 -12.06 -8.37
CA LEU A 40 -9.17 -11.02 -7.43
C LEU A 40 -8.47 -11.09 -6.07
N LEU A 41 -8.33 -12.29 -5.51
CA LEU A 41 -7.67 -12.48 -4.21
C LEU A 41 -6.16 -12.21 -4.31
N ASN A 42 -5.48 -12.80 -5.30
CA ASN A 42 -4.05 -12.58 -5.53
C ASN A 42 -3.73 -11.11 -5.80
N GLY A 43 -4.59 -10.39 -6.55
CA GLY A 43 -4.45 -8.97 -6.82
C GLY A 43 -4.55 -8.12 -5.56
N ARG A 44 -5.47 -8.46 -4.65
CA ARG A 44 -5.57 -7.81 -3.34
C ARG A 44 -4.33 -8.05 -2.50
N GLU A 45 -3.89 -9.29 -2.39
CA GLU A 45 -2.70 -9.64 -1.59
C GLU A 45 -1.43 -8.98 -2.13
N ALA A 46 -1.28 -8.87 -3.46
CA ALA A 46 -0.19 -8.16 -4.08
C ALA A 46 -0.22 -6.65 -3.74
N GLN A 47 -1.41 -6.04 -3.73
CA GLN A 47 -1.57 -4.64 -3.33
C GLN A 47 -1.24 -4.42 -1.84
N ASP A 48 -1.69 -5.32 -0.96
CA ASP A 48 -1.40 -5.25 0.47
C ASP A 48 0.11 -5.43 0.75
N LEU A 49 0.79 -6.31 -0.01
CA LEU A 49 2.24 -6.47 0.05
C LEU A 49 2.97 -5.19 -0.35
N PHE A 50 2.52 -4.52 -1.41
CA PHE A 50 3.09 -3.24 -1.85
C PHE A 50 2.95 -2.14 -0.79
N ASP A 51 1.76 -2.00 -0.22
CA ASP A 51 1.50 -0.95 0.76
C ASP A 51 2.31 -1.17 2.04
N SER A 52 2.39 -2.41 2.51
CA SER A 52 3.22 -2.76 3.67
C SER A 52 4.71 -2.52 3.42
N ALA A 53 5.22 -2.83 2.23
CA ALA A 53 6.60 -2.54 1.86
C ALA A 53 6.89 -1.04 1.79
N LEU A 54 5.95 -0.26 1.25
CA LEU A 54 6.05 1.20 1.21
C LEU A 54 6.01 1.80 2.62
N MET A 55 5.13 1.29 3.50
CA MET A 55 5.05 1.69 4.90
C MET A 55 6.31 1.35 5.68
N GLN A 56 6.91 0.18 5.41
CA GLN A 56 8.20 -0.21 5.98
C GLN A 56 9.30 0.74 5.53
N ALA A 57 9.39 1.05 4.23
CA ALA A 57 10.38 1.98 3.69
C ALA A 57 10.23 3.39 4.29
N ARG A 58 8.99 3.87 4.46
CA ARG A 58 8.71 5.13 5.16
C ARG A 58 9.18 5.09 6.62
N THR A 59 8.88 4.02 7.34
CA THR A 59 9.31 3.84 8.73
C THR A 59 10.83 3.75 8.85
N GLN A 60 11.50 3.07 7.92
CA GLN A 60 12.96 2.97 7.87
C GLN A 60 13.62 4.31 7.56
N ALA A 61 13.02 5.13 6.68
CA ALA A 61 13.50 6.48 6.44
C ALA A 61 13.37 7.37 7.69
N CYS A 62 12.49 7.02 8.62
CA CYS A 62 12.41 7.66 9.92
C CYS A 62 13.53 7.23 10.87
N PHE A 63 14.78 7.54 10.52
CA PHE A 63 15.89 7.49 11.47
C PHE A 63 15.71 8.62 12.49
N ALA A 64 15.25 8.26 13.69
CA ALA A 64 15.34 9.13 14.85
C ALA A 64 16.72 8.95 15.48
N GLY A 65 17.63 9.90 15.26
CA GLY A 65 18.94 9.90 15.91
C GLY A 65 18.81 10.58 17.26
N PHE A 66 19.03 9.91 18.39
CA PHE A 66 18.92 10.58 19.69
C PHE A 66 20.30 11.10 20.13
N ARG A 67 20.38 12.34 20.62
CA ARG A 67 21.65 12.96 21.06
C ARG A 67 21.92 12.65 22.53
N LYS A 68 23.08 12.03 22.81
CA LYS A 68 23.66 11.94 24.16
C LYS A 68 24.32 13.29 24.51
N SER A 69 23.90 13.91 25.61
CA SER A 69 24.65 15.02 26.21
C SER A 69 25.34 14.52 27.47
N ASN A 70 26.64 14.80 27.62
CA ASN A 70 27.35 14.54 28.88
C ASN A 70 26.94 15.59 29.92
N PRO A 71 26.99 15.28 31.23
CA PRO A 71 26.67 16.26 32.27
C PRO A 71 27.71 17.40 32.22
N GLY A 72 27.30 18.58 31.72
CA GLY A 72 28.13 19.79 31.69
C GLY A 72 28.29 20.49 30.34
N ASP A 73 27.82 19.92 29.22
CA ASP A 73 27.93 20.59 27.91
C ASP A 73 26.78 21.58 27.66
N PRO A 74 27.07 22.84 27.28
CA PRO A 74 26.04 23.83 26.97
C PRO A 74 25.25 23.41 25.71
N ASN A 75 23.92 23.42 25.83
CA ASN A 75 22.98 23.08 24.76
C ASN A 75 22.83 24.26 23.78
N PRO A 76 23.30 24.15 22.51
CA PRO A 76 23.18 25.24 21.53
C PRO A 76 21.76 25.40 20.94
N PHE A 77 20.81 24.52 21.27
CA PHE A 77 19.41 24.59 20.82
C PHE A 77 18.41 24.98 21.91
N ALA A 78 18.88 25.33 23.11
CA ALA A 78 18.02 25.89 24.14
C ALA A 78 17.59 27.31 23.71
N THR A 79 16.46 27.42 23.02
CA THR A 79 15.76 28.69 22.89
C THR A 79 15.47 29.20 24.31
N LYS A 80 16.07 30.34 24.65
CA LYS A 80 15.80 31.10 25.88
C LYS A 80 14.35 31.59 25.85
N ASP A 81 13.37 30.73 26.14
CA ASP A 81 11.98 31.10 26.44
C ASP A 81 11.24 29.91 27.05
N ALA A 82 11.69 29.44 28.20
CA ALA A 82 10.89 28.55 29.04
C ALA A 82 11.10 28.92 30.52
N ALA A 83 10.84 30.19 30.82
CA ALA A 83 10.47 30.62 32.15
C ALA A 83 8.95 30.72 32.17
N ASP A 84 8.27 29.59 32.14
CA ASP A 84 6.94 29.46 32.74
C ASP A 84 6.72 28.02 33.16
N GLY A 85 6.36 27.87 34.42
CA GLY A 85 6.16 26.59 35.07
C GLY A 85 4.93 25.84 34.53
N ALA A 86 4.94 24.56 34.85
CA ALA A 86 3.89 23.57 34.65
C ALA A 86 3.75 22.98 33.25
N GLY A 87 3.76 21.64 33.24
CA GLY A 87 2.99 20.86 32.29
C GLY A 87 3.82 20.15 31.22
N ASP A 88 3.78 18.82 31.30
CA ASP A 88 3.98 17.94 30.16
C ASP A 88 5.44 17.82 29.68
N SER A 89 6.17 16.91 30.32
CA SER A 89 7.24 16.15 29.67
C SER A 89 6.75 15.79 28.28
N GLN A 90 7.26 16.48 27.24
CA GLN A 90 6.85 16.35 25.85
C GLN A 90 6.59 14.89 25.51
N LYS A 91 5.32 14.48 25.61
CA LYS A 91 4.87 13.14 25.27
C LYS A 91 4.83 13.14 23.76
N VAL A 92 5.97 12.83 23.16
CA VAL A 92 6.15 12.73 21.72
C VAL A 92 5.14 11.71 21.21
N THR A 93 4.04 12.21 20.65
CA THR A 93 2.91 11.42 20.14
C THR A 93 3.03 11.20 18.64
N ARG A 94 4.08 11.75 18.01
CA ARG A 94 4.32 11.69 16.56
C ARG A 94 5.81 11.61 16.29
N ILE A 95 6.23 10.54 15.60
CA ILE A 95 7.62 10.33 15.17
C ILE A 95 7.68 10.64 13.68
N GLU A 96 8.46 11.66 13.32
CA GLU A 96 8.68 12.08 11.94
C GLU A 96 10.12 11.76 11.49
N PRO A 97 10.34 11.58 10.17
CA PRO A 97 11.67 11.23 9.68
C PRO A 97 12.71 12.31 9.95
N GLY A 98 13.86 11.92 10.54
CA GLY A 98 14.96 12.82 10.88
C GLY A 98 14.86 13.52 12.24
N MET A 99 13.91 13.12 13.09
CA MET A 99 13.71 13.76 14.39
C MET A 99 14.75 13.28 15.42
N ILE A 100 15.51 14.23 15.98
CA ILE A 100 16.45 13.99 17.08
C ILE A 100 15.77 14.36 18.39
N VAL A 101 15.49 13.38 19.25
CA VAL A 101 14.85 13.61 20.56
C VAL A 101 15.90 13.46 21.67
N ASP A 102 15.80 14.29 22.70
CA ASP A 102 16.60 14.17 23.92
C ASP A 102 15.78 13.36 24.95
N ILE A 103 16.31 12.21 25.36
CA ILE A 103 15.67 11.32 26.34
C ILE A 103 16.48 11.22 27.65
N GLY A 104 17.23 12.25 28.05
CA GLY A 104 17.87 12.28 29.37
C GLY A 104 18.70 11.03 29.72
N ASN A 105 18.73 10.65 31.01
CA ASN A 105 19.64 9.62 31.52
C ASN A 105 19.02 8.20 31.49
N SER A 106 18.96 7.58 30.31
CA SER A 106 18.56 6.17 30.16
C SER A 106 19.23 5.51 28.95
N ASP A 107 19.56 4.22 29.09
CA ASP A 107 20.28 3.40 28.11
C ASP A 107 19.46 3.17 26.82
N MET A 108 20.14 3.13 25.66
CA MET A 108 19.51 3.20 24.34
C MET A 108 19.84 2.00 23.47
N VAL A 109 18.80 1.29 23.04
CA VAL A 109 18.88 0.26 22.00
C VAL A 109 18.21 0.79 20.75
N PHE A 110 18.98 0.93 19.67
CA PHE A 110 18.42 1.26 18.36
C PHE A 110 17.67 0.03 17.82
N ALA A 111 16.39 0.20 17.49
CA ALA A 111 15.74 -0.74 16.61
C ALA A 111 16.37 -0.58 15.22
N GLN A 112 17.22 -1.52 14.81
CA GLN A 112 17.52 -1.71 13.39
C GLN A 112 16.37 -2.52 12.80
N PRO A 113 15.39 -1.89 12.10
CA PRO A 113 14.45 -2.66 11.29
C PRO A 113 15.26 -3.44 10.26
N SER A 114 15.15 -4.77 10.30
CA SER A 114 15.89 -5.67 9.43
C SER A 114 15.72 -5.25 7.97
N SER A 115 16.84 -4.94 7.31
CA SER A 115 16.86 -4.39 5.94
C SER A 115 16.63 -5.44 4.85
N GLN A 116 16.37 -6.70 5.23
CA GLN A 116 16.29 -7.81 4.30
C GLN A 116 14.84 -8.12 3.93
N SER A 117 14.23 -7.19 3.20
CA SER A 117 12.91 -7.39 2.62
C SER A 117 13.07 -8.12 1.29
N GLN A 118 12.63 -9.39 1.22
CA GLN A 118 12.56 -10.18 -0.02
C GLN A 118 11.36 -9.75 -0.91
N PHE A 119 11.03 -8.46 -0.88
CA PHE A 119 9.87 -7.90 -1.55
C PHE A 119 9.84 -8.24 -3.04
N GLY A 120 10.99 -8.09 -3.73
CA GLY A 120 11.07 -8.30 -5.17
C GLY A 120 10.70 -9.72 -5.62
N THR A 121 11.17 -10.75 -4.90
CA THR A 121 10.90 -12.15 -5.29
C THR A 121 9.45 -12.55 -5.00
N VAL A 122 8.89 -12.13 -3.87
CA VAL A 122 7.49 -12.37 -3.51
C VAL A 122 6.55 -11.61 -4.45
N TYR A 123 6.90 -10.37 -4.79
CA TYR A 123 6.13 -9.57 -5.73
C TYR A 123 6.10 -10.20 -7.14
N LEU A 124 7.25 -10.67 -7.62
CA LEU A 124 7.32 -11.39 -8.89
C LEU A 124 6.48 -12.67 -8.87
N ALA A 125 6.57 -13.46 -7.80
CA ALA A 125 5.75 -14.67 -7.65
C ALA A 125 4.24 -14.37 -7.64
N ALA A 126 3.82 -13.29 -6.98
CA ALA A 126 2.43 -12.84 -6.98
C ALA A 126 1.96 -12.43 -8.39
N MET A 127 2.80 -11.70 -9.14
CA MET A 127 2.50 -11.32 -10.53
C MET A 127 2.42 -12.53 -11.47
N GLN A 128 3.30 -13.52 -11.29
CA GLN A 128 3.25 -14.78 -12.03
C GLN A 128 1.99 -15.60 -11.69
N ALA A 129 1.59 -15.66 -10.42
CA ALA A 129 0.36 -16.32 -9.99
C ALA A 129 -0.89 -15.64 -10.59
N MET A 130 -0.88 -14.30 -10.66
CA MET A 130 -1.95 -13.54 -11.33
C MET A 130 -1.99 -13.80 -12.83
N ALA A 131 -0.84 -13.83 -13.50
CA ALA A 131 -0.75 -14.13 -14.93
C ALA A 131 -1.30 -15.54 -15.23
N ALA A 132 -0.92 -16.54 -14.42
CA ALA A 132 -1.45 -17.90 -14.50
C ALA A 132 -2.98 -17.94 -14.30
N GLY A 133 -3.52 -17.13 -13.38
CA GLY A 133 -4.97 -17.01 -13.15
C GLY A 133 -5.73 -16.33 -14.29
N ALA A 134 -5.09 -15.38 -15.01
CA ALA A 134 -5.66 -14.73 -16.20
C ALA A 134 -5.55 -15.60 -17.47
N GLY A 135 -4.69 -16.61 -17.46
CA GLY A 135 -4.35 -17.37 -18.67
C GLY A 135 -3.51 -16.56 -19.66
N ILE A 136 -2.77 -15.56 -19.18
CA ILE A 136 -1.83 -14.75 -19.98
C ILE A 136 -0.40 -14.97 -19.47
N THR A 137 0.60 -14.64 -20.28
CA THR A 137 2.00 -14.71 -19.83
C THR A 137 2.31 -13.55 -18.90
N TYR A 138 3.32 -13.72 -18.02
CA TYR A 138 3.79 -12.66 -17.12
C TYR A 138 4.11 -11.37 -17.90
N ASP A 139 4.78 -11.52 -19.03
CA ASP A 139 5.14 -10.42 -19.93
C ASP A 139 3.91 -9.68 -20.50
N GLN A 140 2.82 -10.39 -20.83
CA GLN A 140 1.57 -9.76 -21.25
C GLN A 140 0.86 -9.02 -20.11
N LEU A 141 1.05 -9.44 -18.87
CA LEU A 141 0.44 -8.81 -17.69
C LEU A 141 1.21 -7.55 -17.24
N THR A 142 2.54 -7.62 -17.19
CA THR A 142 3.38 -6.56 -16.63
C THR A 142 4.04 -5.67 -17.69
N GLY A 143 4.15 -6.14 -18.94
CA GLY A 143 4.95 -5.49 -19.98
C GLY A 143 6.45 -5.54 -19.72
N ASP A 144 6.92 -6.35 -18.76
CA ASP A 144 8.34 -6.50 -18.45
C ASP A 144 8.98 -7.67 -19.20
N LEU A 145 9.68 -7.31 -20.28
CA LEU A 145 10.40 -8.25 -21.15
C LEU A 145 11.74 -8.74 -20.59
N ARG A 146 12.16 -8.31 -19.38
CA ARG A 146 13.49 -8.63 -18.83
C ARG A 146 13.78 -10.13 -18.64
N GLN A 147 12.75 -10.97 -18.55
CA GLN A 147 12.87 -12.42 -18.39
C GLN A 147 12.24 -13.21 -19.55
N ALA A 148 12.04 -12.59 -20.71
CA ALA A 148 11.40 -13.23 -21.85
C ALA A 148 12.31 -14.18 -22.66
N ASN A 149 13.58 -14.34 -22.29
CA ASN A 149 14.59 -15.09 -23.05
C ASN A 149 15.47 -15.95 -22.14
#